data_AF-A0A445AIL5-F1
#
_entry.id   AF-A0A445AIL5-F1
#
_cell.length_a   1.000
_cell.length_b   1.000
_cell.length_c   1.000
_cell.angle_alpha   90.00
_cell.angle_beta   90.00
_cell.angle_gamma   90.00
#
_symmetry.space_group_name_H-M   'P 1'
#
loop_
_entity.id
_entity.type
_entity.pdbx_description
1 polymer ?
#
loop_
_entity_poly.entity_id
_entity_poly.type
_entity_poly.pdbx_seq_one_letter_code
_entity_poly.pdbx_strand_id
1 'polypeptide(L)'
;MHEFMSAVKQNYREKVPIQFEDFANHNAFDLLEKYRSTHLVFNDDIQCTTFVVFAGLVAALKLVRENLAEHRFLFLGAGEVGSYILFSLLG
;
A
#
# COMPACT_ATOMS: atom_id res chain seq x y z
N MET A 1 -10.22 -6.78 17.04
CA MET A 1 -10.28 -6.19 15.68
C MET A 1 -11.65 -6.26 15.04
N HIS A 2 -12.28 -7.43 14.90
CA HIS A 2 -13.61 -7.51 14.27
C HIS A 2 -14.67 -6.63 14.94
N GLU A 3 -14.70 -6.63 16.28
CA GLU A 3 -15.55 -5.73 17.06
C GLU A 3 -15.33 -4.24 16.72
N PHE A 4 -14.07 -3.80 16.67
CA PHE A 4 -13.71 -2.45 16.27
C PHE A 4 -14.21 -2.10 14.86
N MET A 5 -13.97 -2.97 13.88
CA MET A 5 -14.40 -2.74 12.49
C MET A 5 -15.93 -2.63 12.39
N SER A 6 -16.66 -3.52 13.09
CA SER A 6 -18.12 -3.50 13.15
C SER A 6 -18.65 -2.23 13.82
N ALA A 7 -18.05 -1.82 14.95
CA ALA A 7 -18.45 -0.62 15.67
C ALA A 7 -18.19 0.66 14.85
N VAL A 8 -17.04 0.75 14.17
CA VAL A 8 -16.71 1.88 13.30
C VAL A 8 -17.72 1.97 12.15
N LYS A 9 -18.01 0.85 11.48
CA LYS A 9 -19.00 0.80 10.39
C LYS A 9 -20.41 1.16 10.86
N GLN A 10 -20.81 0.72 12.05
CA GLN A 10 -22.10 1.04 12.64
C GLN A 10 -22.23 2.53 12.99
N ASN A 11 -21.20 3.12 13.59
CA ASN A 11 -21.26 4.49 14.12
C ASN A 11 -20.96 5.56 13.06
N TYR A 12 -20.11 5.25 12.08
CA TYR A 12 -19.60 6.22 11.09
C TYR A 12 -20.00 5.91 9.63
N ARG A 13 -20.79 4.84 9.43
CA ARG A 13 -21.32 4.37 8.13
C ARG A 13 -20.24 3.79 7.19
N GLU A 14 -20.68 3.20 6.08
CA GLU A 14 -19.82 2.41 5.18
C GLU A 14 -18.67 3.18 4.52
N LYS A 15 -18.78 4.51 4.40
CA LYS A 15 -17.81 5.33 3.67
C LYS A 15 -16.71 5.94 4.55
N VAL A 16 -16.66 5.58 5.83
CA VAL A 16 -15.58 6.02 6.71
C VAL A 16 -14.26 5.36 6.27
N PRO A 17 -13.22 6.14 5.94
CA PRO A 17 -11.92 5.58 5.64
C PRO A 17 -11.26 5.09 6.94
N ILE A 18 -10.64 3.92 6.88
CA ILE A 18 -9.89 3.32 7.99
C ILE A 18 -8.46 3.07 7.49
N GLN A 19 -7.50 3.76 8.11
CA GLN A 19 -6.09 3.57 7.88
C GLN A 19 -5.52 2.57 8.90
N PHE A 20 -4.85 1.53 8.42
CA PHE A 20 -4.01 0.67 9.25
C PHE A 20 -2.57 1.20 9.22
N GLU A 21 -1.94 1.23 10.39
CA GLU A 21 -0.60 1.77 10.64
C GLU A 21 0.13 0.89 11.66
N ASP A 22 1.44 0.74 11.51
CA ASP A 22 2.35 0.14 12.50
C ASP A 22 1.99 -1.29 12.93
N PHE A 23 1.36 -2.07 12.03
CA PHE A 23 1.11 -3.49 12.26
C PHE A 23 2.32 -4.33 11.87
N ALA A 24 2.67 -5.32 12.70
CA ALA A 24 3.70 -6.30 12.33
C ALA A 24 3.33 -7.00 11.02
N ASN A 25 4.32 -7.22 10.14
CA ASN A 25 4.07 -7.49 8.73
C ASN A 25 2.92 -8.48 8.45
N HIS A 26 3.00 -9.68 9.03
CA HIS A 26 1.99 -10.72 8.81
C HIS A 26 0.55 -10.26 9.15
N ASN A 27 0.40 -9.48 10.23
CA ASN A 27 -0.89 -8.95 10.63
C ASN A 27 -1.35 -7.81 9.72
N ALA A 28 -0.45 -6.99 9.19
CA ALA A 28 -0.79 -5.90 8.27
C ALA A 28 -1.46 -6.43 6.99
N PHE A 29 -0.85 -7.45 6.37
CA PHE A 29 -1.41 -8.15 5.21
C PHE A 29 -2.75 -8.82 5.51
N ASP A 30 -2.82 -9.61 6.58
CA ASP A 30 -4.03 -10.36 6.92
C ASP A 30 -5.22 -9.44 7.19
N LEU A 31 -4.98 -8.31 7.85
CA LEU A 31 -6.01 -7.31 8.10
C LEU A 31 -6.47 -6.60 6.83
N LEU A 32 -5.52 -6.20 5.98
CA LEU A 32 -5.84 -5.55 4.71
C LEU A 32 -6.67 -6.49 3.82
N GLU A 33 -6.22 -7.72 3.63
CA GLU A 33 -6.92 -8.69 2.77
C GLU A 33 -8.30 -9.07 3.34
N LYS A 34 -8.42 -9.20 4.66
CA LYS A 34 -9.69 -9.52 5.31
C LYS A 34 -10.75 -8.42 5.18
N TYR A 35 -10.35 -7.16 5.23
CA TYR A 35 -11.31 -6.05 5.33
C TYR A 35 -11.47 -5.21 4.05
N ARG A 36 -10.54 -5.28 3.08
CA ARG A 36 -10.59 -4.50 1.82
C ARG A 36 -11.86 -4.68 0.98
N SER A 37 -12.52 -5.82 1.08
CA SER A 37 -13.74 -6.14 0.31
C SER A 37 -15.02 -5.66 1.00
N THR A 38 -14.96 -5.28 2.28
CA THR A 38 -16.13 -4.99 3.12
C THR A 38 -16.12 -3.61 3.77
N HIS A 39 -14.96 -2.96 3.81
CA HIS A 39 -14.72 -1.65 4.41
C HIS A 39 -13.83 -0.82 3.48
N LEU A 40 -13.98 0.51 3.54
CA LEU A 40 -13.03 1.42 2.90
C LEU A 40 -11.75 1.48 3.75
N VAL A 41 -10.86 0.52 3.54
CA VAL A 41 -9.59 0.40 4.26
C VAL A 41 -8.40 0.59 3.35
N PHE A 42 -7.31 1.11 3.92
CA PHE A 42 -5.98 1.06 3.33
C PHE A 42 -4.94 0.90 4.44
N ASN A 43 -3.74 0.45 4.08
CA ASN A 43 -2.60 0.38 4.99
C ASN A 43 -1.50 1.33 4.50
N ASP A 44 -1.02 2.21 5.36
CA ASP A 44 -0.04 3.26 4.99
C ASP A 44 1.35 2.69 4.73
N ASP A 45 1.82 1.82 5.64
CA ASP A 45 3.10 1.11 5.56
C ASP A 45 3.26 0.37 4.24
N ILE A 46 2.16 -0.22 3.75
CA ILE A 46 2.11 -0.98 2.51
C ILE A 46 1.85 -0.07 1.29
N GLN A 47 0.71 0.63 1.28
CA GLN A 47 0.18 1.25 0.07
C GLN A 47 0.72 2.66 -0.13
N CYS A 48 0.71 3.50 0.91
CA CYS A 48 1.15 4.90 0.81
C CYS A 48 2.64 5.00 0.51
N THR A 49 3.46 4.21 1.20
CA THR A 49 4.91 4.17 0.92
C THR A 49 5.20 3.74 -0.51
N THR A 50 4.50 2.72 -1.01
CA THR A 50 4.62 2.26 -2.41
C THR A 50 4.24 3.38 -3.40
N PHE A 51 3.14 4.09 -3.16
CA PHE A 51 2.69 5.17 -4.03
C PHE A 51 3.66 6.36 -4.06
N VAL A 52 4.23 6.77 -2.93
CA VAL A 52 5.18 7.88 -2.87
C VAL A 52 6.45 7.54 -3.65
N VAL A 53 6.98 6.31 -3.49
CA VAL A 53 8.15 5.85 -4.26
C VAL A 53 7.85 5.81 -5.76
N PHE A 54 6.70 5.27 -6.15
CA PHE A 54 6.30 5.22 -7.55
C PHE A 54 6.11 6.61 -8.17
N ALA A 55 5.49 7.55 -7.44
CA ALA A 55 5.34 8.93 -7.88
C ALA A 55 6.70 9.61 -8.09
N GLY A 56 7.64 9.40 -7.18
CA GLY A 56 9.02 9.88 -7.31
C GLY A 56 9.72 9.29 -8.54
N LEU A 57 9.54 7.99 -8.80
CA LEU A 57 10.10 7.33 -9.97
C LEU A 57 9.52 7.88 -11.28
N VAL A 58 8.19 8.02 -11.38
CA VAL A 58 7.54 8.60 -12.56
C VAL A 58 8.02 10.04 -12.81
N ALA A 59 8.21 10.83 -11.76
CA ALA A 59 8.77 12.17 -11.87
C ALA A 59 10.21 12.16 -12.39
N ALA A 60 11.05 11.24 -11.90
CA ALA A 60 12.43 11.06 -12.35
C ALA A 60 12.50 10.63 -13.82
N LEU A 61 11.69 9.65 -14.25
CA LEU A 61 11.62 9.20 -15.65
C LEU A 61 11.28 10.35 -16.60
N LYS A 62 10.33 11.21 -16.22
CA LYS A 62 9.98 12.41 -17.00
C LYS A 62 11.15 13.39 -17.11
N LEU A 63 11.96 13.52 -16.07
CA LEU A 63 13.12 14.40 -16.05
C LEU A 63 14.23 13.90 -16.99
N VAL A 64 14.52 12.60 -16.96
CA VAL A 64 15.58 11.98 -17.77
C VAL A 64 15.12 11.63 -19.19
N ARG A 65 13.80 11.62 -19.45
CA ARG A 65 13.17 11.25 -20.74
C ARG A 65 13.44 9.81 -21.16
N GLU A 66 13.52 8.91 -20.18
CA GLU A 66 13.73 7.48 -20.37
C GLU A 66 12.48 6.70 -19.92
N ASN A 67 12.34 5.48 -20.42
CA ASN A 67 11.26 4.58 -20.07
C ASN A 67 11.67 3.69 -18.89
N LEU A 68 10.67 3.28 -18.09
CA LEU A 68 10.89 2.37 -16.96
C LEU A 68 11.68 1.10 -17.33
N ALA A 69 11.40 0.55 -18.51
CA ALA A 69 12.03 -0.66 -19.03
C ALA A 69 13.55 -0.53 -19.31
N GLU A 70 14.07 0.69 -19.38
CA GLU A 70 15.49 0.97 -19.64
C GLU A 70 16.32 0.97 -18.34
N HIS A 71 15.66 0.96 -17.19
CA HIS A 71 16.30 1.01 -15.87
C HIS A 71 16.38 -0.36 -15.20
N ARG A 72 17.44 -0.52 -14.38
CA ARG A 72 17.61 -1.66 -13.47
C ARG A 72 17.37 -1.22 -12.05
N PHE A 73 16.46 -1.90 -11.36
CA PHE A 73 16.08 -1.58 -9.99
C PHE A 73 16.77 -2.51 -8.99
N LEU A 74 17.32 -1.95 -7.92
CA LEU A 74 17.85 -2.67 -6.77
C LEU A 74 17.03 -2.27 -5.53
N PHE A 75 16.44 -3.26 -4.88
CA PHE A 75 15.70 -3.08 -3.64
C PHE A 75 16.55 -3.59 -2.47
N LEU A 76 16.91 -2.70 -1.54
CA LEU A 76 17.60 -3.08 -0.31
C LEU A 76 16.56 -3.36 0.78
N GLY A 77 16.15 -4.63 0.88
CA GLY A 77 15.12 -5.10 1.80
C GLY A 77 13.91 -5.67 1.05
N ALA A 78 13.56 -6.92 1.35
CA ALA A 78 12.42 -7.64 0.76
C ALA A 78 11.22 -7.71 1.72
N GLY A 79 10.96 -6.61 2.43
CA GLY A 79 9.77 -6.45 3.25
C GLY A 79 8.54 -6.10 2.43
N GLU A 80 7.49 -5.65 3.11
CA GLU A 80 6.22 -5.20 2.54
C GLU A 80 6.41 -4.25 1.37
N VAL A 81 6.99 -3.09 1.66
CA VAL A 81 7.21 -2.00 0.70
C VAL A 81 7.98 -2.46 -0.54
N GLY A 82 9.09 -3.18 -0.36
CA GLY A 82 9.94 -3.63 -1.48
C GLY A 82 9.21 -4.59 -2.42
N SER A 83 8.41 -5.49 -1.86
CA SER A 83 7.65 -6.48 -2.62
C SER A 83 6.49 -5.83 -3.39
N TYR A 84 5.80 -4.87 -2.78
CA TYR A 84 4.71 -4.13 -3.43
C TYR A 84 5.22 -3.20 -4.53
N ILE A 85 6.33 -2.49 -4.32
CA ILE A 85 6.92 -1.68 -5.39
C ILE A 85 7.29 -2.56 -6.57
N LEU A 86 7.94 -3.71 -6.34
CA LEU A 86 8.26 -4.64 -7.43
C LEU A 86 7.00 -5.10 -8.17
N PHE A 87 5.94 -5.47 -7.46
CA PHE A 87 4.68 -5.87 -8.08
C PHE A 87 4.04 -4.73 -8.89
N SER A 88 4.06 -3.50 -8.37
CA SER A 88 3.54 -2.31 -9.06
C SER A 88 4.35 -1.91 -10.30
N LEU A 89 5.63 -2.26 -10.37
CA LEU A 89 6.48 -2.01 -11.55
C LEU A 89 6.31 -3.08 -12.64
N LEU A 90 5.81 -4.27 -12.30
CA LEU A 90 5.62 -5.40 -13.22
C LEU A 90 4.17 -5.53 -13.75
N GLY A 91 3.22 -4.83 -13.13
CA GLY A 91 1.80 -4.86 -13.47
C GLY A 91 1.41 -3.96 -14.64
#